data_AF-A0A8T5H1U3-F1
#
_entry.id   AF-A0A8T5H1U3-F1
#
_cell.length_a   1.000
_cell.length_b   1.000
_cell.length_c   1.000
_cell.angle_alpha   90.00
_cell.angle_beta   90.00
_cell.angle_gamma   90.00
#
_symmetry.space_group_name_H-M   'P 1'
#
loop_
_entity.id
_entity.type
_entity.pdbx_description
1 polymer ?
#
loop_
_entity_poly.entity_id
_entity_poly.type
_entity_poly.pdbx_seq_one_letter_code
_entity_poly.pdbx_strand_id
1 'polypeptide(L)'
;GLGVVFAIVVLGVYLAIHHVRLSFKFYNNRIMQGKKKITYVEITNTKMKQNILDKIFKTYSIELGKNFYLRHIPTSINIENYLQQLIQYAQQVQKTSM
;
A
#
# COMPACT_ATOMS: atom_id res chain seq x y z
N GLY A 1 -16.58 -7.51 -35.14
CA GLY A 1 -16.75 -6.35 -34.22
C GLY A 1 -17.03 -6.79 -32.80
N LEU A 2 -18.16 -7.48 -32.56
CA LEU A 2 -18.66 -7.82 -31.22
C LEU A 2 -17.72 -8.69 -30.36
N GLY A 3 -17.02 -9.67 -30.95
CA GLY A 3 -16.11 -10.54 -30.19
C GLY A 3 -14.91 -9.81 -29.57
N VAL A 4 -14.38 -8.79 -30.25
CA VAL A 4 -13.26 -7.98 -29.75
C VAL A 4 -13.72 -7.10 -28.59
N VAL A 5 -14.91 -6.49 -28.71
CA VAL A 5 -15.49 -5.67 -27.63
C VAL A 5 -15.75 -6.52 -26.39
N PHE A 6 -16.29 -7.73 -26.57
CA PHE A 6 -16.51 -8.66 -25.47
C PHE A 6 -15.21 -9.06 -24.77
N ALA A 7 -14.15 -9.37 -25.55
CA ALA A 7 -12.83 -9.70 -24.98
C ALA A 7 -12.25 -8.55 -24.16
N ILE A 8 -12.40 -7.30 -24.61
CA ILE A 8 -11.93 -6.10 -23.88
C ILE A 8 -12.71 -5.93 -22.57
N VAL A 9 -14.03 -6.13 -22.58
CA VAL A 9 -14.86 -6.04 -21.37
C VAL A 9 -14.48 -7.12 -20.35
N VAL A 10 -14.34 -8.38 -20.79
CA VAL A 10 -13.94 -9.49 -19.92
C VAL A 10 -12.54 -9.26 -19.34
N LEU A 11 -11.60 -8.77 -20.15
CA LEU A 11 -10.26 -8.44 -19.70
C LEU A 11 -10.28 -7.30 -18.65
N GLY A 12 -11.09 -6.27 -18.88
CA GLY A 12 -11.27 -5.17 -17.94
C GLY A 12 -11.84 -5.63 -16.60
N VAL A 13 -12.87 -6.47 -16.62
CA VAL A 13 -13.48 -7.06 -15.41
C VAL A 13 -12.49 -7.96 -14.68
N TYR A 14 -11.77 -8.81 -15.41
CA TYR A 14 -10.75 -9.69 -14.83
C TYR A 14 -9.64 -8.89 -14.13
N LEU A 15 -9.12 -7.86 -14.79
CA LEU A 15 -8.10 -6.97 -14.23
C LEU A 15 -8.63 -6.22 -12.99
N ALA A 16 -9.86 -5.71 -13.03
CA ALA A 16 -10.48 -5.03 -11.89
C ALA A 16 -10.61 -5.95 -10.68
N ILE A 17 -11.10 -7.18 -10.87
CA ILE A 17 -11.26 -8.16 -9.78
C ILE A 17 -9.91 -8.58 -9.20
N HIS A 18 -8.90 -8.82 -10.05
CA HIS A 18 -7.57 -9.19 -9.60
C HIS A 18 -6.89 -8.06 -8.80
N HIS A 19 -7.16 -6.80 -9.16
CA HIS A 19 -6.57 -5.63 -8.53
C HIS A 19 -7.15 -5.32 -7.13
N VAL A 20 -8.40 -5.71 -6.85
CA VAL A 20 -9.09 -5.46 -5.57
C VAL A 20 -8.61 -6.38 -4.43
N ARG A 21 -7.98 -7.53 -4.72
CA ARG A 21 -7.57 -8.52 -3.70
C ARG A 21 -6.34 -8.14 -2.86
N LEU A 22 -5.76 -6.95 -3.03
CA LEU A 22 -4.58 -6.51 -2.28
C LEU A 22 -4.94 -5.50 -1.18
N SER A 23 -5.96 -5.79 -0.37
CA SER A 23 -6.26 -5.00 0.83
C SER A 23 -5.08 -5.03 1.80
N PHE A 24 -4.66 -3.86 2.24
CA PHE A 24 -3.66 -3.72 3.29
C PHE A 24 -4.30 -3.99 4.65
N LYS A 25 -3.68 -4.85 5.45
CA LYS A 25 -4.08 -5.11 6.84
C LYS A 25 -3.00 -4.58 7.77
N PHE A 26 -3.38 -3.64 8.62
CA PHE A 26 -2.51 -3.05 9.64
C PHE A 26 -2.73 -3.81 10.95
N TYR A 27 -1.67 -4.41 11.48
CA TYR A 27 -1.64 -5.07 12.79
C TYR A 27 -0.68 -4.32 13.70
N ASN A 28 -0.74 -4.52 15.02
CA ASN A 28 0.07 -3.76 16.00
C ASN A 28 1.59 -3.78 15.75
N ASN A 29 2.14 -4.81 15.10
CA ASN A 29 3.58 -4.91 14.82
C ASN A 29 3.94 -4.94 13.32
N ARG A 30 2.97 -5.08 12.41
CA ARG A 30 3.26 -5.35 10.99
C ARG A 30 2.13 -4.92 10.07
N ILE A 31 2.48 -4.67 8.82
CA ILE A 31 1.54 -4.46 7.72
C ILE A 31 1.58 -5.70 6.81
N MET A 32 0.41 -6.18 6.39
CA MET A 32 0.28 -7.26 5.43
C MET A 32 -0.43 -6.79 4.17
N GLN A 33 0.06 -7.25 3.01
CA GLN A 33 -0.57 -7.09 1.71
C GLN A 33 -0.62 -8.46 1.03
N GLY A 34 -1.76 -9.14 1.13
CA GLY A 34 -1.89 -10.54 0.73
C GLY A 34 -0.89 -11.44 1.48
N LYS A 35 0.03 -12.07 0.76
CA LYS A 35 1.10 -12.92 1.32
C LYS A 35 2.35 -12.14 1.75
N LYS A 36 2.51 -10.88 1.32
CA LYS A 36 3.65 -10.05 1.68
C LYS A 36 3.42 -9.43 3.06
N LYS A 37 4.47 -9.34 3.86
CA LYS A 37 4.45 -8.69 5.18
C LYS A 37 5.68 -7.79 5.36
N ILE A 38 5.52 -6.72 6.12
CA ILE A 38 6.61 -5.87 6.59
C ILE A 38 6.35 -5.50 8.05
N THR A 39 7.37 -5.66 8.90
CA THR A 39 7.29 -5.27 10.32
C THR A 39 7.60 -3.78 10.45
N TYR A 40 6.98 -3.07 11.39
CA TYR A 40 7.20 -1.61 11.51
C TYR A 40 8.66 -1.23 11.77
N VAL A 41 9.40 -2.08 12.49
CA VAL A 41 10.84 -1.90 12.76
C VAL A 41 11.72 -2.02 11.51
N GLU A 42 11.20 -2.63 10.45
CA GLU A 42 11.90 -2.80 9.17
C GLU A 42 11.60 -1.67 8.19
N ILE A 43 10.71 -0.75 8.55
CA ILE A 43 10.35 0.37 7.70
C ILE A 43 11.47 1.40 7.74
N THR A 44 12.12 1.62 6.60
CA THR A 44 13.25 2.55 6.48
C THR A 44 12.84 3.92 5.94
N ASN A 45 11.69 4.00 5.28
CA ASN A 45 11.23 5.21 4.62
C ASN A 45 9.69 5.26 4.66
N THR A 46 9.15 6.47 4.82
CA THR A 46 7.71 6.75 4.79
C THR A 46 7.37 7.89 3.81
N LYS A 47 8.34 8.31 2.99
CA LYS A 47 8.17 9.38 2.02
C LYS A 47 7.13 9.04 0.96
N MET A 48 6.25 10.00 0.72
CA MET A 48 5.29 9.96 -0.38
C MET A 48 6.00 10.06 -1.73
N LYS A 49 5.61 9.22 -2.68
CA LYS A 49 6.04 9.22 -4.07
C LYS A 49 4.81 9.28 -4.97
N GLN A 50 4.83 10.20 -5.93
CA GLN A 50 3.73 10.40 -6.86
C GLN A 50 4.25 10.35 -8.29
N ASN A 51 3.84 9.35 -9.06
CA ASN A 51 4.14 9.26 -10.49
C ASN A 51 3.08 9.99 -11.33
N ILE A 52 3.28 10.07 -12.65
CA ILE A 52 2.35 10.76 -13.57
C ILE A 52 0.93 10.18 -13.47
N LEU A 53 0.80 8.85 -13.42
CA LEU A 53 -0.50 8.18 -13.23
C LEU A 53 -1.13 8.54 -11.88
N ASP A 54 -0.34 8.57 -10.81
CA ASP A 54 -0.81 8.94 -9.48
C ASP A 54 -1.34 10.38 -9.43
N LYS A 55 -0.73 11.31 -10.19
CA LYS A 55 -1.23 12.69 -10.31
C LYS A 55 -2.61 12.74 -10.96
N ILE A 56 -2.83 11.96 -12.01
CA ILE A 56 -4.12 11.90 -12.72
C ILE A 56 -5.21 11.34 -11.79
N PHE A 57 -4.92 10.28 -11.05
CA PHE A 57 -5.87 9.65 -10.14
C PHE A 57 -5.95 10.28 -8.75
N LYS A 58 -5.22 11.39 -8.50
CA LYS A 58 -5.10 12.04 -7.18
C LYS A 58 -4.75 11.04 -6.08
N THR A 59 -3.84 10.12 -6.39
CA THR A 59 -3.28 9.18 -5.43
C THR A 59 -1.80 9.45 -5.22
N TYR A 60 -1.21 8.74 -4.27
CA TYR A 60 0.23 8.62 -4.09
C TYR A 60 0.57 7.20 -3.60
N SER A 61 1.86 6.92 -3.57
CA SER A 61 2.42 5.67 -3.08
C SER A 61 3.49 5.95 -2.01
N ILE A 62 3.68 5.03 -1.07
CA ILE A 62 4.76 5.07 -0.08
C ILE A 62 5.59 3.80 -0.24
N GLU A 63 6.90 3.94 -0.34
CA GLU A 63 7.85 2.84 -0.28
C GLU A 63 8.29 2.61 1.17
N LEU A 64 7.82 1.51 1.77
CA LEU A 64 8.12 1.18 3.16
C LEU A 64 9.47 0.45 3.31
N GLY A 65 10.09 0.03 2.21
CA GLY A 65 11.32 -0.77 2.19
C GLY A 65 11.08 -2.23 1.80
N LYS A 66 12.16 -2.99 1.55
CA LYS A 66 12.14 -4.40 1.13
C LYS A 66 11.16 -4.71 -0.03
N ASN A 67 11.07 -3.82 -1.02
CA ASN A 67 10.12 -3.92 -2.14
C ASN A 67 8.64 -3.98 -1.71
N PHE A 68 8.30 -3.43 -0.54
CA PHE A 68 6.94 -3.29 -0.03
C PHE A 68 6.44 -1.86 -0.28
N TYR A 69 5.33 -1.75 -1.00
CA TYR A 69 4.77 -0.46 -1.43
C TYR A 69 3.32 -0.36 -1.00
N LEU A 70 2.99 0.70 -0.27
CA LEU A 70 1.61 1.17 -0.19
C LEU A 70 1.32 1.97 -1.46
N ARG A 71 0.32 1.59 -2.24
CA ARG A 71 -0.01 2.26 -3.51
C ARG A 71 -1.47 2.66 -3.53
N HIS A 72 -1.79 3.62 -4.39
CA HIS A 72 -3.15 4.11 -4.60
C HIS A 72 -3.78 4.71 -3.34
N ILE A 73 -2.97 5.38 -2.51
CA ILE A 73 -3.48 6.11 -1.35
C ILE A 73 -4.05 7.45 -1.87
N PRO A 74 -5.34 7.78 -1.61
CA PRO A 74 -5.89 9.07 -1.98
C PRO A 74 -5.10 10.22 -1.35
N THR A 75 -4.79 11.28 -2.10
CA THR A 75 -4.05 12.46 -1.59
C THR A 75 -4.78 13.20 -0.48
N SER A 76 -6.09 13.01 -0.34
CA SER A 76 -6.88 13.55 0.77
C SER A 76 -6.61 12.88 2.11
N ILE A 77 -5.95 11.71 2.12
CA ILE A 77 -5.64 10.95 3.34
C ILE A 77 -4.16 11.14 3.66
N ASN A 78 -3.87 11.72 4.82
CA ASN A 78 -2.50 11.80 5.35
C ASN A 78 -2.17 10.55 6.18
N ILE A 79 -1.77 9.47 5.50
CA ILE A 79 -1.39 8.21 6.18
C ILE A 79 0.05 8.21 6.69
N GLU A 80 0.86 9.19 6.28
CA GLU A 80 2.26 9.31 6.69
C GLU A 80 2.36 9.48 8.21
N ASN A 81 1.61 10.41 8.78
CA ASN A 81 1.58 10.64 10.24
C ASN A 81 1.16 9.38 11.01
N TYR A 82 0.16 8.66 10.50
CA TYR A 82 -0.32 7.43 11.12
C TYR A 82 0.75 6.33 11.09
N LEU A 83 1.45 6.16 9.97
CA LEU A 83 2.57 5.22 9.87
C LEU A 83 3.70 5.58 10.83
N GLN A 84 4.03 6.87 10.96
CA GLN A 84 5.06 7.33 11.88
C GLN A 84 4.71 6.98 13.33
N GLN A 85 3.46 7.18 13.76
CA GLN A 85 2.99 6.78 15.09
C GLN A 85 3.14 5.28 15.34
N LEU A 86 2.76 4.45 14.36
CA LEU A 86 2.88 2.99 14.45
C LEU A 86 4.34 2.53 14.54
N ILE A 87 5.24 3.18 13.79
CA ILE A 87 6.67 2.91 13.84
C ILE A 87 7.25 3.28 15.20
N GLN A 88 6.93 4.48 15.70
CA GLN A 88 7.39 4.94 17.01
C GLN A 88 6.92 4.00 18.13
N TYR A 89 5.64 3.61 18.11
CA TYR A 89 5.08 2.66 19.06
C TYR A 89 5.81 1.31 19.02
N ALA A 90 6.00 0.74 17.83
CA ALA A 90 6.69 -0.54 17.67
C ALA A 90 8.15 -0.49 18.16
N GLN A 91 8.84 0.63 17.93
CA GLN A 91 10.20 0.86 18.43
C GLN A 91 10.26 0.97 19.95
N GLN A 92 9.29 1.64 20.59
CA GLN A 92 9.21 1.72 22.06
C GLN A 92 8.98 0.34 22.67
N VAL A 93 8.01 -0.42 22.16
CA VAL A 93 7.73 -1.79 22.64
C VAL A 93 8.95 -2.70 22.51
N GLN A 94 9.70 -2.59 21.41
CA GLN A 94 10.94 -3.35 21.22
C GLN A 94 12.01 -2.97 22.24
N LYS A 95 12.17 -1.68 22.57
CA LYS A 95 13.14 -1.21 23.57
C LYS A 95 12.81 -1.65 25.00
N THR A 96 11.53 -1.77 25.35
CA THR A 96 11.10 -2.18 26.70
C THR A 96 11.11 -3.70 26.89
N SER A 97 11.19 -4.47 25.80
CA SER A 97 11.26 -5.94 25.84
C SER A 97 12.71 -6.47 25.83
N MET A 98 13.70 -5.58 25.82
CA MET A 98 15.13 -5.86 25.95
C MET A 98 15.58 -5.51 27.37
#